data_AF-A0A8W8LRU5-F1
#
_entry.id   AF-A0A8W8LRU5-F1
#
_cell.length_a   1.000
_cell.length_b   1.000
_cell.length_c   1.000
_cell.angle_alpha   90.00
_cell.angle_beta   90.00
_cell.angle_gamma   90.00
#
_symmetry.space_group_name_H-M   'P 1'
#
loop_
_entity.id
_entity.type
_entity.pdbx_description
1 polymer ?
#
loop_
_entity_poly.entity_id
_entity_poly.type
_entity_poly.pdbx_seq_one_letter_code
_entity_poly.pdbx_strand_id
1 'polypeptide(L)'
;MIHCGSRGLGHQVETDTLVAMEKARKRDNININDRQMACTKIYFQEGQDYLKGMAAAANYAWVNRSSMTFLKTGLCKDVVSHNIANVGEHFVDGKQKTLPVHRKGSTRAFPPHHPLIPVDYQGRALSPAKSRRNLDYTEVLSALKEKGISIRVASPKLVMEEAPESYKNVTDVVDTCHMEALAKRP
;
A
#
# COMPACT_ATOMS: atom_id res chain seq x y z
N MET A 1 -3.92 -13.05 -7.54
CA MET A 1 -3.79 -11.77 -6.82
C MET A 1 -4.83 -10.78 -7.35
N ILE A 2 -5.37 -9.91 -6.51
CA ILE A 2 -6.18 -8.74 -6.89
C ILE A 2 -5.53 -7.51 -6.25
N HIS A 3 -5.04 -6.57 -7.06
CA HIS A 3 -4.43 -5.33 -6.58
C HIS A 3 -5.36 -4.14 -6.90
N CYS A 4 -6.01 -3.59 -5.89
CA CYS A 4 -6.89 -2.42 -6.05
C CYS A 4 -7.17 -1.75 -4.69
N GLY A 5 -7.33 -0.43 -4.71
CA GLY A 5 -7.64 0.40 -3.54
C GLY A 5 -9.08 0.94 -3.53
N SER A 6 -9.23 2.10 -2.88
CA SER A 6 -10.49 2.82 -2.64
C SER A 6 -11.13 3.50 -3.87
N ARG A 7 -10.56 3.32 -5.06
CA ARG A 7 -10.85 4.14 -6.27
C ARG A 7 -10.78 5.64 -5.92
N GLY A 8 -11.55 6.48 -6.61
CA GLY A 8 -11.53 7.94 -6.43
C GLY A 8 -11.92 8.43 -5.03
N LEU A 9 -12.70 7.67 -4.26
CA LEU A 9 -13.18 8.08 -2.94
C LEU A 9 -12.03 8.37 -1.95
N GLY A 10 -11.01 7.51 -1.91
CA GLY A 10 -9.84 7.75 -1.05
C GLY A 10 -8.95 8.90 -1.52
N HIS A 11 -8.87 9.14 -2.84
CA HIS A 11 -8.17 10.30 -3.39
C HIS A 11 -8.88 11.60 -3.02
N GLN A 12 -10.22 11.63 -3.07
CA GLN A 12 -10.97 12.81 -2.66
C GLN A 12 -10.81 13.08 -1.16
N VAL A 13 -10.87 12.03 -0.32
CA VAL A 13 -10.58 12.14 1.12
C VAL A 13 -9.17 12.70 1.40
N GLU A 14 -8.13 12.28 0.65
CA GLU A 14 -6.77 12.85 0.76
C GLU A 14 -6.76 14.34 0.36
N THR A 15 -7.38 14.69 -0.79
CA THR A 15 -7.48 16.07 -1.29
C THR A 15 -8.20 17.02 -0.31
N ASP A 16 -9.38 16.63 0.16
CA ASP A 16 -10.21 17.46 1.05
C ASP A 16 -9.51 17.65 2.41
N THR A 17 -8.87 16.58 2.90
CA THR A 17 -8.07 16.62 4.13
C THR A 17 -6.89 17.58 4.01
N LEU A 18 -6.15 17.55 2.90
CA LEU A 18 -4.98 18.43 2.71
C LEU A 18 -5.39 19.92 2.77
N VAL A 19 -6.53 20.29 2.18
CA VAL A 19 -7.08 21.65 2.25
C VAL A 19 -7.49 22.04 3.68
N ALA A 20 -7.98 21.11 4.50
CA ALA A 20 -8.25 21.35 5.91
C ALA A 20 -6.95 21.47 6.74
N MET A 21 -5.99 20.57 6.52
CA MET A 21 -4.70 20.57 7.23
C MET A 21 -3.83 21.78 6.88
N GLU A 22 -3.86 22.32 5.65
CA GLU A 22 -3.19 23.59 5.33
C GLU A 22 -3.74 24.79 6.12
N LYS A 23 -5.04 24.78 6.45
CA LYS A 23 -5.67 25.80 7.30
C LYS A 23 -5.31 25.60 8.77
N ALA A 24 -5.43 24.36 9.28
CA ALA A 24 -5.04 23.99 10.63
C ALA A 24 -3.56 24.31 10.92
N ARG A 25 -2.66 23.99 9.99
CA ARG A 25 -1.22 24.30 10.09
C ARG A 25 -0.94 25.78 10.40
N LYS A 26 -1.67 26.69 9.73
CA LYS A 26 -1.54 28.14 9.92
C LYS A 26 -2.11 28.60 11.27
N ARG A 27 -3.25 28.05 11.69
CA ARG A 27 -3.85 28.30 13.02
C ARG A 27 -2.94 27.84 14.16
N ASP A 28 -2.40 26.63 14.03
CA ASP A 28 -1.70 25.91 15.09
C ASP A 28 -0.17 26.14 15.09
N ASN A 29 0.30 27.04 14.22
CA ASN A 29 1.71 27.40 13.97
C ASN A 29 2.66 26.19 13.78
N ILE A 30 2.19 25.17 13.07
CA ILE A 30 2.97 23.94 12.84
C ILE A 30 3.97 24.19 11.70
N ASN A 31 5.26 24.27 12.02
CA ASN A 31 6.31 24.41 11.01
C ASN A 31 6.54 23.10 10.25
N ILE A 32 6.75 23.16 8.93
CA ILE A 32 7.00 22.01 8.05
C ILE A 32 8.03 22.37 6.98
N ASN A 33 8.86 21.41 6.58
CA ASN A 33 9.98 21.64 5.66
C ASN A 33 9.56 21.74 4.18
N ASP A 34 8.43 21.13 3.81
CA ASP A 34 7.87 21.14 2.45
C ASP A 34 6.33 21.28 2.55
N ARG A 35 5.70 21.97 1.60
CA ARG A 35 4.24 22.14 1.54
C ARG A 35 3.49 20.80 1.49
N GLN A 36 4.05 19.78 0.86
CA GLN A 36 3.48 18.43 0.74
C GLN A 36 3.40 17.70 2.10
N MET A 37 4.09 18.19 3.14
CA MET A 37 4.06 17.66 4.51
C MET A 37 2.94 18.31 5.37
N ALA A 38 1.85 18.79 4.75
CA ALA A 38 0.72 19.38 5.45
C ALA A 38 0.13 18.39 6.48
N CYS A 39 0.03 18.81 7.74
CA CYS A 39 -0.35 17.96 8.86
C CYS A 39 -1.05 18.76 9.98
N THR A 40 -1.65 18.04 10.92
CA THR A 40 -2.30 18.57 12.12
C THR A 40 -2.11 17.61 13.30
N LYS A 41 -2.46 18.02 14.52
CA LYS A 41 -2.42 17.17 15.71
C LYS A 41 -3.53 16.12 15.63
N ILE A 42 -3.21 14.85 15.87
CA ILE A 42 -4.14 13.71 15.71
C ILE A 42 -5.45 13.84 16.50
N TYR A 43 -5.41 14.50 17.66
CA TYR A 43 -6.57 14.71 18.54
C TYR A 43 -7.43 15.94 18.18
N PHE A 44 -6.98 16.77 17.23
CA PHE A 44 -7.77 17.92 16.75
C PHE A 44 -8.81 17.46 15.73
N GLN A 45 -9.85 18.28 15.53
CA GLN A 45 -11.00 17.94 14.69
C GLN A 45 -10.58 17.50 13.28
N GLU A 46 -9.65 18.23 12.64
CA GLU A 46 -9.17 17.89 11.30
C GLU A 46 -8.39 16.57 11.26
N GLY A 47 -7.70 16.22 12.35
CA GLY A 47 -7.00 14.94 12.50
C GLY A 47 -7.96 13.77 12.71
N GLN A 48 -8.99 13.97 13.54
CA GLN A 48 -10.03 12.98 13.77
C GLN A 48 -10.90 12.74 12.53
N ASP A 49 -11.24 13.79 11.78
CA ASP A 49 -12.06 13.66 10.57
C ASP A 49 -11.28 13.04 9.41
N TYR A 50 -9.97 13.31 9.29
CA TYR A 50 -9.08 12.54 8.42
C TYR A 50 -9.12 11.05 8.75
N LEU A 51 -8.96 10.67 10.03
CA LEU A 51 -8.98 9.26 10.43
C LEU A 51 -10.32 8.58 10.12
N LYS A 52 -11.45 9.26 10.33
CA LYS A 52 -12.80 8.75 9.97
C LYS A 52 -12.93 8.58 8.45
N GLY A 53 -12.56 9.59 7.66
CA GLY A 53 -12.61 9.54 6.20
C GLY A 53 -11.70 8.45 5.62
N MET A 54 -10.49 8.32 6.14
CA MET A 54 -9.54 7.26 5.78
C MET A 54 -10.08 5.87 6.15
N ALA A 55 -10.72 5.70 7.31
CA ALA A 55 -11.37 4.44 7.69
C ALA A 55 -12.52 4.09 6.75
N ALA A 56 -13.36 5.06 6.36
CA ALA A 56 -14.39 4.87 5.35
C ALA A 56 -13.80 4.48 3.98
N ALA A 57 -12.71 5.11 3.56
CA ALA A 57 -12.00 4.77 2.32
C ALA A 57 -11.36 3.37 2.36
N ALA A 58 -10.80 2.96 3.51
CA ALA A 58 -10.27 1.62 3.72
C ALA A 58 -11.36 0.55 3.70
N ASN A 59 -12.52 0.81 4.31
CA ASN A 59 -13.68 -0.07 4.27
C ASN A 59 -14.23 -0.20 2.84
N TYR A 60 -14.35 0.91 2.10
CA TYR A 60 -14.73 0.89 0.68
C TYR A 60 -13.73 0.08 -0.17
N ALA A 61 -12.42 0.23 0.08
CA ALA A 61 -11.39 -0.59 -0.58
C ALA A 61 -11.50 -2.09 -0.26
N TRP A 62 -11.90 -2.44 0.96
CA TRP A 62 -12.22 -3.82 1.37
C TRP A 62 -13.42 -4.36 0.60
N VAL A 63 -14.56 -3.67 0.63
CA VAL A 63 -15.79 -4.06 -0.08
C VAL A 63 -15.53 -4.21 -1.58
N ASN A 64 -14.85 -3.24 -2.20
CA ASN A 64 -14.45 -3.29 -3.60
C ASN A 64 -13.66 -4.58 -3.94
N ARG A 65 -12.64 -4.93 -3.15
CA ARG A 65 -11.87 -6.17 -3.32
C ARG A 65 -12.71 -7.42 -3.08
N SER A 66 -13.63 -7.41 -2.13
CA SER A 66 -14.57 -8.52 -1.87
C SER A 66 -15.54 -8.73 -3.04
N SER A 67 -16.06 -7.67 -3.65
CA SER A 67 -16.91 -7.76 -4.85
C SER A 67 -16.16 -8.31 -6.06
N MET A 68 -14.94 -7.79 -6.34
CA MET A 68 -14.08 -8.34 -7.41
C MET A 68 -13.66 -9.79 -7.17
N THR A 69 -13.53 -10.18 -5.90
CA THR A 69 -13.25 -11.56 -5.47
C THR A 69 -14.43 -12.48 -5.76
N PHE A 70 -15.63 -12.09 -5.31
CA PHE A 70 -16.87 -12.84 -5.51
C PHE A 70 -17.12 -13.11 -7.00
N LEU A 71 -17.01 -12.07 -7.83
CA LEU A 71 -17.15 -12.13 -9.29
C LEU A 71 -16.08 -12.98 -10.01
N LYS A 72 -15.02 -13.43 -9.33
CA LYS A 72 -13.90 -14.15 -9.95
C LYS A 72 -13.75 -15.60 -9.47
N THR A 73 -13.81 -15.85 -8.16
CA THR A 73 -13.59 -17.19 -7.56
C THR A 73 -14.38 -17.42 -6.27
N GLY A 74 -15.42 -16.62 -5.98
CA GLY A 74 -16.25 -16.74 -4.78
C GLY A 74 -15.60 -16.25 -3.48
N LEU A 75 -14.32 -16.54 -3.23
CA LEU A 75 -13.57 -16.09 -2.05
C LEU A 75 -12.07 -15.88 -2.34
N CYS A 76 -11.45 -15.02 -1.53
CA CYS A 76 -10.02 -14.68 -1.53
C CYS A 76 -9.61 -14.54 -0.06
N LYS A 77 -8.64 -15.33 0.39
CA LYS A 77 -8.26 -15.39 1.80
C LYS A 77 -7.32 -14.26 2.25
N ASP A 78 -6.75 -13.50 1.32
CA ASP A 78 -5.75 -12.47 1.57
C ASP A 78 -6.23 -11.06 1.19
N VAL A 79 -6.11 -10.13 2.13
CA VAL A 79 -6.29 -8.68 1.90
C VAL A 79 -5.26 -7.88 2.70
N VAL A 80 -4.25 -7.34 2.03
CA VAL A 80 -3.20 -6.50 2.62
C VAL A 80 -3.33 -5.06 2.11
N SER A 81 -3.35 -4.10 3.05
CA SER A 81 -3.30 -2.66 2.74
C SER A 81 -1.87 -2.14 2.86
N HIS A 82 -1.48 -1.24 1.95
CA HIS A 82 -0.14 -0.61 1.90
C HIS A 82 -0.16 0.93 1.89
N ASN A 83 -1.35 1.53 1.76
CA ASN A 83 -1.62 2.95 1.95
C ASN A 83 -2.69 3.07 3.04
N ILE A 84 -2.29 3.27 4.30
CA ILE A 84 -3.17 3.34 5.47
C ILE A 84 -2.40 3.90 6.68
N ALA A 85 -3.07 4.62 7.59
CA ALA A 85 -2.55 4.88 8.93
C ALA A 85 -3.33 4.04 9.96
N ASN A 86 -2.62 3.45 10.92
CA ASN A 86 -3.22 2.68 12.01
C ASN A 86 -2.58 3.09 13.33
N VAL A 87 -3.39 3.31 14.37
CA VAL A 87 -2.90 3.32 15.74
C VAL A 87 -2.56 1.89 16.15
N GLY A 88 -1.41 1.68 16.78
CA GLY A 88 -0.95 0.39 17.27
C GLY A 88 0.07 0.53 18.39
N GLU A 89 0.34 -0.55 19.10
CA GLU A 89 1.34 -0.58 20.18
C GLU A 89 2.69 -0.99 19.63
N HIS A 90 3.73 -0.24 19.99
CA HIS A 90 5.09 -0.41 19.50
C HIS A 90 6.10 -0.15 20.61
N PHE A 91 7.17 -0.95 20.68
CA PHE A 91 8.29 -0.68 21.58
C PHE A 91 9.24 0.33 20.94
N VAL A 92 9.53 1.41 21.66
CA VAL A 92 10.48 2.45 21.26
C VAL A 92 11.30 2.83 22.49
N ASP A 93 12.63 2.77 22.38
CA ASP A 93 13.57 2.99 23.50
C ASP A 93 13.31 2.02 24.69
N GLY A 94 12.94 0.77 24.38
CA GLY A 94 12.57 -0.25 25.36
C GLY A 94 11.20 -0.05 26.02
N LYS A 95 10.47 1.02 25.70
CA LYS A 95 9.15 1.34 26.29
C LYS A 95 8.02 1.10 25.29
N GLN A 96 6.95 0.44 25.73
CA GLN A 96 5.72 0.30 24.96
C GLN A 96 5.05 1.67 24.82
N LYS A 97 4.74 2.08 23.59
CA LYS A 97 4.08 3.35 23.24
C LYS A 97 2.96 3.07 22.23
N THR A 98 1.79 3.67 22.44
CA THR A 98 0.68 3.63 21.48
C THR A 98 0.90 4.74 20.44
N LEU A 99 1.13 4.37 19.17
CA LEU A 99 1.57 5.29 18.12
C LEU A 99 0.70 5.18 16.85
N PRO A 100 0.39 6.30 16.18
CA PRO A 100 -0.18 6.29 14.84
C PRO A 100 0.92 5.99 13.80
N VAL A 101 0.91 4.79 13.22
CA VAL A 101 1.85 4.38 12.19
C VAL A 101 1.23 4.57 10.81
N HIS A 102 1.69 5.60 10.11
CA HIS A 102 1.36 5.88 8.71
C HIS A 102 2.16 4.97 7.78
N ARG A 103 1.50 4.39 6.78
CA ARG A 103 2.10 3.59 5.71
C ARG A 103 1.65 4.13 4.36
N LYS A 104 2.60 4.40 3.47
CA LYS A 104 2.40 4.78 2.06
C LYS A 104 3.40 3.98 1.25
N GLY A 105 2.92 3.08 0.39
CA GLY A 105 3.75 2.10 -0.33
C GLY A 105 4.38 1.00 0.55
N SER A 106 3.96 0.82 1.80
CA SER A 106 4.57 -0.13 2.76
C SER A 106 3.53 -1.00 3.45
N THR A 107 3.82 -2.29 3.61
CA THR A 107 2.92 -3.27 4.23
C THR A 107 3.13 -3.37 5.74
N ARG A 108 2.21 -4.06 6.43
CA ARG A 108 2.34 -4.39 7.86
C ARG A 108 2.95 -5.79 8.00
N ALA A 109 4.26 -5.86 8.23
CA ALA A 109 4.93 -7.08 8.68
C ALA A 109 4.79 -7.20 10.20
N PHE A 110 4.12 -8.26 10.67
CA PHE A 110 4.10 -8.63 12.08
C PHE A 110 5.16 -9.72 12.35
N PRO A 111 5.70 -9.81 13.59
CA PRO A 111 6.60 -10.90 13.94
C PRO A 111 5.87 -12.26 13.95
N PRO A 112 6.59 -13.39 13.84
CA PRO A 112 6.00 -14.73 13.91
C PRO A 112 5.10 -14.91 15.15
N HIS A 113 3.99 -15.63 14.97
CA HIS A 113 3.00 -15.94 16.02
C HIS A 113 2.31 -14.73 16.68
N HIS A 114 2.45 -13.52 16.11
CA HIS A 114 1.68 -12.34 16.56
C HIS A 114 0.17 -12.59 16.40
N PRO A 115 -0.68 -12.25 17.40
CA PRO A 115 -2.09 -12.67 17.46
C PRO A 115 -3.00 -12.13 16.34
N LEU A 116 -2.52 -11.15 15.57
CA LEU A 116 -3.21 -10.61 14.39
C LEU A 116 -2.70 -11.20 13.06
N ILE A 117 -1.96 -12.32 13.09
CA ILE A 117 -1.66 -13.17 11.93
C ILE A 117 -2.56 -14.43 12.02
N PRO A 118 -3.46 -14.68 11.04
CA PRO A 118 -4.25 -15.92 11.01
C PRO A 118 -3.35 -17.17 10.92
N VAL A 119 -3.79 -18.27 11.52
CA VAL A 119 -2.99 -19.50 11.69
C VAL A 119 -2.48 -20.06 10.35
N ASP A 120 -3.30 -20.02 9.30
CA ASP A 120 -2.95 -20.43 7.92
C ASP A 120 -1.65 -19.78 7.38
N TYR A 121 -1.25 -18.61 7.87
CA TYR A 121 -0.17 -17.78 7.28
C TYR A 121 1.17 -17.83 8.04
N GLN A 122 1.49 -18.95 8.69
CA GLN A 122 2.73 -19.11 9.47
C GLN A 122 3.83 -19.94 8.76
N GLY A 123 3.70 -20.18 7.43
CA GLY A 123 4.61 -20.98 6.57
C GLY A 123 5.52 -20.21 5.57
N ARG A 124 6.27 -20.91 4.69
CA ARG A 124 7.37 -20.36 3.79
C ARG A 124 7.54 -21.15 2.46
N ALA A 125 7.96 -20.53 1.34
CA ALA A 125 8.63 -21.12 0.13
C ALA A 125 9.08 -20.07 -0.98
N LEU A 126 10.25 -20.30 -1.63
CA LEU A 126 11.18 -19.36 -2.35
C LEU A 126 11.01 -19.22 -3.91
N SER A 127 11.58 -18.25 -4.70
CA SER A 127 12.42 -17.04 -4.42
C SER A 127 12.45 -15.81 -5.43
N PRO A 128 12.91 -15.86 -6.72
CA PRO A 128 13.65 -14.74 -7.42
C PRO A 128 13.00 -14.23 -8.77
N ALA A 129 13.55 -13.39 -9.71
CA ALA A 129 14.90 -12.87 -10.04
C ALA A 129 14.94 -11.41 -10.67
N LYS A 130 15.79 -11.10 -11.68
CA LYS A 130 16.16 -9.77 -12.31
C LYS A 130 15.71 -9.63 -13.79
N SER A 131 15.80 -8.54 -14.59
CA SER A 131 16.09 -7.06 -14.50
C SER A 131 15.50 -6.34 -15.78
N ARG A 132 15.72 -5.03 -16.02
CA ARG A 132 14.86 -4.13 -16.87
C ARG A 132 15.58 -3.05 -17.74
N ARG A 133 14.92 -2.53 -18.81
CA ARG A 133 15.34 -1.43 -19.75
C ARG A 133 14.13 -0.70 -20.39
N ASN A 134 14.25 0.47 -21.02
CA ASN A 134 13.12 1.15 -21.70
C ASN A 134 12.48 0.29 -22.83
N LEU A 135 11.18 0.53 -23.12
CA LEU A 135 10.32 -0.31 -23.98
C LEU A 135 9.36 0.48 -24.87
N ASP A 136 8.99 -0.09 -26.02
CA ASP A 136 7.74 0.16 -26.74
C ASP A 136 6.59 -0.79 -26.29
N TYR A 137 5.34 -0.35 -26.46
CA TYR A 137 4.12 -1.12 -26.18
C TYR A 137 4.09 -2.51 -26.84
N THR A 138 4.48 -2.61 -28.11
CA THR A 138 4.42 -3.86 -28.88
C THR A 138 5.52 -4.85 -28.44
N GLU A 139 6.66 -4.33 -27.99
CA GLU A 139 7.73 -5.12 -27.36
C GLU A 139 7.25 -5.70 -26.02
N VAL A 140 6.55 -4.92 -25.18
CA VAL A 140 6.02 -5.42 -23.89
C VAL A 140 5.07 -6.60 -24.12
N LEU A 141 4.12 -6.44 -25.05
CA LEU A 141 3.16 -7.51 -25.36
C LEU A 141 3.83 -8.76 -25.93
N SER A 142 4.84 -8.58 -26.79
CA SER A 142 5.57 -9.69 -27.41
C SER A 142 6.41 -10.44 -26.37
N ALA A 143 7.18 -9.72 -25.55
CA ALA A 143 8.00 -10.30 -24.48
C ALA A 143 7.17 -10.96 -23.36
N LEU A 144 5.93 -10.48 -23.11
CA LEU A 144 4.99 -11.17 -22.22
C LEU A 144 4.45 -12.45 -22.87
N LYS A 145 4.07 -12.40 -24.15
CA LYS A 145 3.57 -13.56 -24.92
C LYS A 145 4.61 -14.67 -25.04
N GLU A 146 5.87 -14.33 -25.30
CA GLU A 146 7.01 -15.29 -25.31
C GLU A 146 7.21 -15.97 -23.95
N LYS A 147 7.00 -15.25 -22.85
CA LYS A 147 7.00 -15.79 -21.49
C LYS A 147 5.73 -16.57 -21.13
N GLY A 148 4.83 -16.83 -22.10
CA GLY A 148 3.55 -17.52 -21.92
C GLY A 148 2.47 -16.72 -21.19
N ILE A 149 2.68 -15.41 -20.98
CA ILE A 149 1.79 -14.56 -20.19
C ILE A 149 0.73 -13.93 -21.09
N SER A 150 -0.51 -14.43 -21.00
CA SER A 150 -1.67 -13.79 -21.64
C SER A 150 -2.12 -12.57 -20.84
N ILE A 151 -2.26 -11.42 -21.49
CA ILE A 151 -2.72 -10.16 -20.88
C ILE A 151 -4.01 -9.65 -21.54
N ARG A 152 -4.87 -8.97 -20.77
CA ARG A 152 -5.98 -8.14 -21.27
C ARG A 152 -5.90 -6.79 -20.58
N VAL A 153 -5.94 -5.71 -21.34
CA VAL A 153 -5.83 -4.33 -20.83
C VAL A 153 -6.93 -3.43 -21.36
N ALA A 154 -7.25 -2.36 -20.62
CA ALA A 154 -8.26 -1.38 -21.00
C ALA A 154 -7.74 -0.33 -22.00
N SER A 155 -6.44 -0.09 -22.06
CA SER A 155 -5.81 0.78 -23.07
C SER A 155 -4.33 0.41 -23.29
N PRO A 156 -3.75 0.73 -24.46
CA PRO A 156 -2.32 0.53 -24.71
C PRO A 156 -1.41 1.34 -23.77
N LYS A 157 -1.82 2.57 -23.46
CA LYS A 157 -1.07 3.49 -22.59
C LYS A 157 -0.77 2.88 -21.22
N LEU A 158 -1.73 2.18 -20.62
CA LEU A 158 -1.55 1.52 -19.32
C LEU A 158 -0.45 0.45 -19.34
N VAL A 159 -0.18 -0.21 -20.47
CA VAL A 159 0.90 -1.23 -20.56
C VAL A 159 2.28 -0.59 -20.65
N MET A 160 2.39 0.66 -21.10
CA MET A 160 3.65 1.41 -21.06
C MET A 160 3.88 1.99 -19.66
N GLU A 161 2.84 2.51 -19.01
CA GLU A 161 2.93 3.02 -17.63
C GLU A 161 3.21 1.88 -16.63
N GLU A 162 2.43 0.79 -16.70
CA GLU A 162 2.59 -0.44 -15.90
C GLU A 162 3.58 -1.44 -16.53
N ALA A 163 4.40 -1.02 -17.51
CA ALA A 163 5.47 -1.85 -18.03
C ALA A 163 6.34 -2.32 -16.84
N PRO A 164 6.76 -3.60 -16.77
CA PRO A 164 7.59 -4.06 -15.67
C PRO A 164 8.80 -3.13 -15.47
N GLU A 165 9.38 -2.69 -16.58
CA GLU A 165 10.54 -1.84 -16.71
C GLU A 165 10.41 -0.45 -16.08
N SER A 166 9.19 0.05 -15.87
CA SER A 166 8.90 1.26 -15.07
C SER A 166 9.19 1.10 -13.57
N TYR A 167 9.31 -0.14 -13.08
CA TYR A 167 9.43 -0.45 -11.65
C TYR A 167 10.84 -0.88 -11.22
N LYS A 168 11.19 -0.60 -9.96
CA LYS A 168 12.32 -1.25 -9.28
C LYS A 168 12.17 -2.76 -9.30
N ASN A 169 13.27 -3.50 -9.47
CA ASN A 169 13.24 -4.96 -9.41
C ASN A 169 12.71 -5.43 -8.04
N VAL A 170 11.62 -6.21 -8.07
CA VAL A 170 10.97 -6.72 -6.86
C VAL A 170 11.89 -7.65 -6.07
N THR A 171 12.76 -8.41 -6.73
CA THR A 171 13.69 -9.32 -6.05
C THR A 171 14.71 -8.56 -5.22
N ASP A 172 15.36 -7.52 -5.76
CA ASP A 172 16.35 -6.75 -5.02
C ASP A 172 15.71 -6.06 -3.78
N VAL A 173 14.45 -5.63 -3.89
CA VAL A 173 13.68 -5.04 -2.78
C VAL A 173 13.33 -6.09 -1.72
N VAL A 174 12.84 -7.27 -2.12
CA VAL A 174 12.53 -8.38 -1.20
C VAL A 174 13.77 -8.89 -0.49
N ASP A 175 14.90 -8.98 -1.21
CA ASP A 175 16.16 -9.48 -0.67
C ASP A 175 16.78 -8.48 0.32
N THR A 176 16.66 -7.17 0.06
CA THR A 176 16.98 -6.12 1.04
C THR A 176 16.15 -6.28 2.32
N CYS A 177 14.82 -6.38 2.20
CA CYS A 177 13.94 -6.58 3.36
C CYS A 177 14.20 -7.90 4.12
N HIS A 178 14.76 -8.91 3.45
CA HIS A 178 15.14 -10.17 4.06
C HIS A 178 16.48 -10.10 4.81
N MET A 179 17.49 -9.44 4.24
CA MET A 179 18.79 -9.21 4.86
C MET A 179 18.66 -8.37 6.14
N GLU A 180 17.85 -7.31 6.10
CA GLU A 180 17.54 -6.45 7.26
C GLU A 180 16.56 -7.10 8.27
N ALA A 181 16.20 -8.38 8.08
CA ALA A 181 15.25 -9.15 8.89
C ALA A 181 13.83 -8.55 9.04
N LEU A 182 13.49 -7.50 8.30
CA LEU A 182 12.21 -6.77 8.34
C LEU A 182 11.03 -7.63 7.85
N ALA A 183 11.29 -8.51 6.89
CA ALA A 183 10.37 -9.54 6.43
C ALA A 183 11.15 -10.81 6.13
N LYS A 184 10.56 -11.99 6.35
CA LYS A 184 11.08 -13.20 5.71
C LYS A 184 10.66 -13.15 4.25
N ARG A 185 11.60 -13.42 3.33
CA ARG A 185 11.25 -13.87 1.99
C ARG A 185 10.28 -15.06 2.15
N PRO A 186 9.19 -15.16 1.37
CA PRO A 186 8.51 -16.44 1.24
C PRO A 186 9.56 -17.50 0.87
#